data_AF-A0A9W8GF27-F1
#
_entry.id   AF-A0A9W8GF27-F1
#
_cell.length_a   1.000
_cell.length_b   1.000
_cell.length_c   1.000
_cell.angle_alpha   90.00
_cell.angle_beta   90.00
_cell.angle_gamma   90.00
#
_symmetry.space_group_name_H-M   'P 1'
#
loop_
_entity.id
_entity.type
_entity.pdbx_description
1 polymer ?
#
loop_
_entity_poly.entity_id
_entity_poly.type
_entity_poly.pdbx_seq_one_letter_code
_entity_poly.pdbx_strand_id
1 'polypeptide(L)'
;ALGFGESPGPLLFDTYEMVGGLVRAGFTRGQAAAVVAVVRGRVEARVGEVRGAMLTKGDLENDAYLFRAALGELRMEMQMTRKNDQSLLESQSAAVSREIESLFQRTNDQIANLRSDIAIEMNNHRHDSGLVMKGMDMELHELATKYQMLMGEMKTDIEAIKLGSIRRGLITVVMTALFLSAVFWGPRMVKRVKKEEVEAVVEPVADDVVDDVVDDVADTGVGYRDFSHLDIRYQPTTGSDDWIDATELASEEGDSQTSSTFWKH
;
A
#
# COMPACT_ATOMS: atom_id res chain seq x y z
N ALA A 1 -4.69 -66.05 78.64
CA ALA A 1 -4.12 -67.25 78.01
C ALA A 1 -2.70 -67.39 78.52
N LEU A 2 -2.39 -68.54 79.13
CA LEU A 2 -1.17 -68.81 79.89
C LEU A 2 0.06 -68.83 78.97
N GLY A 3 1.13 -68.17 79.43
CA GLY A 3 2.39 -68.01 78.71
C GLY A 3 3.05 -69.34 78.41
N PHE A 4 3.31 -69.56 77.12
CA PHE A 4 4.21 -70.60 76.64
C PHE A 4 5.60 -70.35 77.23
N GLY A 5 6.10 -71.33 77.97
CA GLY A 5 7.48 -71.34 78.43
C GLY A 5 8.42 -71.33 77.24
N GLU A 6 9.03 -70.19 76.98
CA GLU A 6 10.33 -70.15 76.32
C GLU A 6 11.27 -71.03 77.15
N SER A 7 11.66 -72.17 76.60
CA SER A 7 12.84 -72.88 77.07
C SER A 7 13.96 -71.86 77.17
N PRO A 8 14.68 -71.75 78.31
CA PRO A 8 15.83 -70.87 78.36
C PRO A 8 16.73 -71.30 77.21
N GLY A 9 17.10 -70.35 76.34
CA GLY A 9 18.08 -70.59 75.29
C GLY A 9 19.34 -71.24 75.90
N PRO A 10 20.19 -71.89 75.07
CA PRO A 10 21.38 -72.57 75.57
C PRO A 10 22.08 -71.69 76.59
N LEU A 11 22.25 -72.21 77.81
CA LEU A 11 22.89 -71.48 78.91
C LEU A 11 24.19 -70.89 78.35
N LEU A 12 24.25 -69.58 78.17
CA LEU A 12 25.45 -68.88 77.70
C LEU A 12 26.64 -69.11 78.64
N PHE A 13 26.36 -69.68 79.82
CA PHE A 13 27.23 -69.76 80.96
C PHE A 13 27.08 -71.14 81.65
N ASP A 14 28.10 -71.99 81.55
CA ASP A 14 28.15 -73.25 82.29
C ASP A 14 28.59 -72.98 83.74
N THR A 15 27.61 -72.88 84.63
CA THR A 15 27.86 -72.65 86.06
C THR A 15 28.56 -73.83 86.74
N TYR A 16 28.41 -75.05 86.22
CA TYR A 16 28.99 -76.25 86.83
C TYR A 16 30.50 -76.33 86.56
N GLU A 17 30.90 -76.10 85.30
CA GLU A 17 32.31 -76.09 84.92
C GLU A 17 33.07 -74.97 85.65
N MET A 18 32.46 -73.79 85.76
CA MET A 18 33.10 -72.65 86.40
C MET A 18 33.24 -72.84 87.93
N VAL A 19 32.21 -73.36 88.61
CA VAL A 19 32.34 -73.75 90.02
C VAL A 19 33.43 -74.83 90.19
N GLY A 20 33.47 -75.83 89.32
CA GLY A 20 34.48 -76.88 89.35
C GLY A 20 35.91 -76.39 89.07
N GLY A 21 36.06 -75.35 88.25
CA GLY A 21 37.33 -74.65 88.01
C GLY A 21 37.79 -73.85 89.23
N LEU A 22 36.89 -73.09 89.86
CA LEU A 22 37.21 -72.31 91.07
C LEU A 22 37.55 -73.21 92.27
N VAL A 23 36.86 -74.35 92.42
CA VAL A 23 37.18 -75.32 93.49
C VAL A 23 38.56 -75.94 93.27
N ARG A 24 38.94 -76.25 92.02
CA ARG A 24 40.30 -76.71 91.68
C ARG A 24 41.38 -75.65 91.92
N ALA A 25 41.03 -74.37 91.82
CA ALA A 25 41.91 -73.24 92.10
C ALA A 25 42.04 -72.89 93.60
N GLY A 26 41.43 -73.67 94.50
CA GLY A 26 41.55 -73.51 95.95
C GLY A 26 40.43 -72.72 96.63
N PHE A 27 39.36 -72.35 95.91
CA PHE A 27 38.19 -71.72 96.53
C PHE A 27 37.29 -72.77 97.20
N THR A 28 36.68 -72.39 98.33
CA THR A 28 35.63 -73.23 98.92
C THR A 28 34.41 -73.24 98.00
N ARG A 29 33.63 -74.33 98.04
CA ARG A 29 32.43 -74.47 97.19
C ARG A 29 31.43 -73.31 97.37
N GLY A 30 31.33 -72.77 98.59
CA GLY A 30 30.49 -71.59 98.88
C GLY A 30 31.01 -70.31 98.24
N GLN A 31 32.33 -70.07 98.30
CA GLN A 31 32.96 -68.90 97.63
C GLN A 31 32.87 -69.02 96.11
N ALA A 32 33.14 -70.21 95.55
CA ALA A 32 33.01 -70.47 94.12
C ALA A 32 31.58 -70.23 93.61
N ALA A 33 30.58 -70.72 94.35
CA ALA A 33 29.17 -70.48 94.03
C ALA A 33 28.79 -68.99 94.10
N ALA A 34 29.29 -68.25 95.10
CA ALA A 34 29.04 -66.82 95.23
C ALA A 34 29.63 -66.01 94.07
N VAL A 35 30.87 -66.29 93.67
CA VAL A 35 31.51 -65.62 92.53
C VAL A 35 30.75 -65.90 91.24
N VAL A 36 30.40 -67.16 90.99
CA VAL A 36 29.65 -67.58 89.79
C VAL A 36 28.27 -66.92 89.75
N ALA A 37 27.59 -66.78 90.89
CA ALA A 37 26.31 -66.09 90.98
C ALA A 37 26.42 -64.59 90.61
N VAL A 38 27.47 -63.91 91.06
CA VAL A 38 27.72 -62.49 90.72
C VAL A 38 28.02 -62.33 89.22
N VAL A 39 28.86 -63.20 88.66
CA VAL A 39 29.19 -63.16 87.23
C VAL A 39 27.96 -63.44 86.38
N ARG A 40 27.14 -64.44 86.75
CA ARG A 40 25.88 -64.73 86.08
C ARG A 40 24.96 -63.51 86.08
N GLY A 41 24.74 -62.88 87.24
CA GLY A 41 23.90 -61.69 87.34
C GLY A 41 24.42 -60.50 86.54
N ARG A 42 25.75 -60.33 86.44
CA ARG A 42 26.39 -59.27 85.64
C ARG A 42 26.22 -59.50 84.13
N VAL A 43 26.37 -60.75 83.69
CA VAL A 43 26.18 -61.14 82.29
C VAL A 43 24.72 -61.03 81.89
N GLU A 44 23.80 -61.53 82.73
CA GLU A 44 22.35 -61.39 82.51
C GLU A 44 21.94 -59.91 82.39
N ALA A 45 22.44 -59.04 83.28
CA ALA A 45 22.16 -57.61 83.22
C ALA A 45 22.67 -56.95 81.92
N ARG A 46 23.89 -57.27 81.49
CA ARG A 46 24.47 -56.70 80.25
C ARG A 46 23.84 -57.26 78.98
N VAL A 47 23.51 -58.55 78.96
CA VAL A 47 22.80 -59.17 77.83
C VAL A 47 21.39 -58.58 77.69
N GLY A 48 20.71 -58.30 78.81
CA GLY A 48 19.43 -57.59 78.80
C GLY A 48 19.54 -56.18 78.21
N GLU A 49 20.55 -55.42 78.63
CA GLU A 49 20.82 -54.07 78.12
C GLU A 49 21.17 -54.07 76.62
N VAL A 50 22.04 -54.99 76.16
CA VAL A 50 22.40 -55.13 74.74
C VAL A 50 21.21 -55.58 73.89
N ARG A 51 20.38 -56.50 74.40
CA ARG A 51 19.15 -56.92 73.70
C ARG A 51 18.11 -55.79 73.60
N GLY A 52 18.05 -54.91 74.59
CA GLY A 52 17.20 -53.72 74.54
C GLY A 52 17.71 -52.64 73.57
N ALA A 53 19.03 -52.60 73.32
CA ALA A 53 19.65 -51.66 72.38
C ALA A 53 19.80 -52.22 70.95
N MET A 54 19.70 -53.53 70.76
CA MET A 54 19.70 -54.15 69.44
C MET A 54 18.32 -54.01 68.79
N LEU A 55 18.29 -53.43 67.60
CA LEU A 55 17.14 -53.51 66.72
C LEU A 55 16.87 -54.97 66.37
N THR A 56 15.62 -55.40 66.53
CA THR A 56 15.24 -56.74 66.09
C THR A 56 15.26 -56.78 64.57
N LYS A 57 15.39 -57.98 63.99
CA LYS A 57 15.29 -58.15 62.53
C LYS A 57 13.95 -57.61 61.99
N GLY A 58 12.87 -57.71 62.77
CA GLY A 58 11.56 -57.17 62.40
C GLY A 58 11.53 -55.65 62.32
N ASP A 59 12.18 -54.96 63.27
CA ASP A 59 12.26 -53.49 63.24
C ASP A 59 13.03 -53.01 62.00
N LEU A 60 14.15 -53.66 61.69
CA LEU A 60 14.95 -53.35 60.50
C LEU A 60 14.16 -53.58 59.20
N GLU A 61 13.39 -54.68 59.12
CA GLU A 61 12.55 -55.00 57.97
C GLU A 61 11.39 -54.00 57.81
N ASN A 62 10.79 -53.56 58.91
CA ASN A 62 9.75 -52.53 58.91
C ASN A 62 10.28 -51.18 58.44
N ASP A 63 11.42 -50.73 58.97
CA ASP A 63 12.04 -49.47 58.54
C ASP A 63 12.43 -49.54 57.05
N ALA A 64 12.98 -50.67 56.60
CA ALA A 64 13.28 -50.88 55.18
C ALA A 64 12.00 -50.84 54.30
N TYR A 65 10.87 -51.34 54.80
CA TYR A 65 9.59 -51.24 54.10
C TYR A 65 9.11 -49.79 53.99
N LEU A 66 9.14 -49.02 55.08
CA LEU A 66 8.77 -47.60 55.08
C LEU A 66 9.66 -46.77 54.14
N PHE A 67 10.97 -47.03 54.15
CA PHE A 67 11.89 -46.38 53.20
C PHE A 67 11.56 -46.72 51.75
N ARG A 68 11.26 -47.99 51.44
CA ARG A 68 10.86 -48.39 50.08
C ARG A 68 9.54 -47.75 49.66
N ALA A 69 8.58 -47.64 50.56
CA ALA A 69 7.31 -46.96 50.30
C ALA A 69 7.54 -45.47 49.99
N ALA A 70 8.31 -44.78 50.83
CA ALA A 70 8.65 -43.37 50.61
C ALA A 70 9.43 -43.14 49.31
N LEU A 71 10.37 -44.03 48.96
CA LEU A 71 11.09 -43.98 47.68
C LEU A 71 10.17 -44.24 46.48
N GLY A 72 9.19 -45.13 46.63
CA GLY A 72 8.17 -45.39 45.63
C GLY A 72 7.30 -44.17 45.38
N GLU A 73 6.87 -43.51 46.46
CA GLU A 73 6.09 -42.27 46.42
C GLU A 73 6.89 -41.14 45.76
N LEU A 74 8.12 -40.88 46.20
CA LEU A 74 9.00 -39.87 45.61
C LEU A 74 9.24 -40.12 44.11
N ARG A 75 9.42 -41.39 43.71
CA ARG A 75 9.58 -41.76 42.30
C ARG A 75 8.32 -41.45 41.50
N MET A 76 7.15 -41.77 42.02
CA MET A 76 5.88 -41.48 41.38
C MET A 76 5.63 -39.98 41.26
N GLU A 77 5.92 -39.23 42.33
CA GLU A 77 5.82 -37.78 42.32
C GLU A 77 6.76 -37.17 41.26
N MET A 78 8.04 -37.56 41.23
CA MET A 78 8.97 -37.11 40.21
C MET A 78 8.50 -37.46 38.78
N GLN A 79 7.93 -38.66 38.59
CA GLN A 79 7.38 -39.06 37.29
C GLN A 79 6.17 -38.21 36.90
N MET A 80 5.28 -37.89 37.84
CA MET A 80 4.13 -37.02 37.61
C MET A 80 4.57 -35.59 37.29
N THR A 81 5.50 -35.04 38.06
CA THR A 81 6.07 -33.71 37.80
C THR A 81 6.70 -33.65 36.41
N ARG A 82 7.53 -34.64 36.04
CA ARG A 82 8.12 -34.69 34.69
C ARG A 82 7.08 -34.74 33.58
N LYS A 83 6.00 -35.51 33.75
CA LYS A 83 4.92 -35.58 32.77
C LYS A 83 4.16 -34.25 32.66
N ASN A 84 3.93 -33.59 33.78
CA ASN A 84 3.30 -32.27 33.80
C ASN A 84 4.18 -31.23 33.11
N ASP A 85 5.47 -31.17 33.45
CA ASP A 85 6.44 -30.28 32.82
C ASP A 85 6.53 -30.53 31.31
N GLN A 86 6.55 -31.80 30.89
CA GLN A 86 6.53 -32.15 29.47
C GLN A 86 5.26 -31.64 28.78
N SER A 87 4.08 -31.87 29.38
CA SER A 87 2.82 -31.38 28.82
C SER A 87 2.77 -29.85 28.74
N LEU A 88 3.32 -29.17 29.75
CA LEU A 88 3.45 -27.72 29.76
C LEU A 88 4.36 -27.24 28.63
N LEU A 89 5.53 -27.84 28.46
CA LEU A 89 6.47 -27.51 27.38
C LEU A 89 5.86 -27.75 26.00
N GLU A 90 5.13 -28.85 25.81
CA GLU A 90 4.40 -29.14 24.58
C GLU A 90 3.34 -28.07 24.29
N SER A 91 2.59 -27.64 25.32
CA SER A 91 1.59 -26.58 25.18
C SER A 91 2.20 -25.21 24.83
N GLN A 92 3.33 -24.86 25.47
CA GLN A 92 4.06 -23.62 25.22
C GLN A 92 4.67 -23.63 23.81
N SER A 93 5.25 -24.75 23.39
CA SER A 93 5.78 -24.93 22.04
C SER A 93 4.69 -24.77 20.98
N ALA A 94 3.51 -25.35 21.21
CA ALA A 94 2.36 -25.19 20.32
C ALA A 94 1.84 -23.75 20.28
N ALA A 95 1.85 -23.03 21.42
CA ALA A 95 1.47 -21.62 21.48
C ALA A 95 2.45 -20.75 20.67
N VAL A 96 3.76 -20.90 20.89
CA VAL A 96 4.79 -20.18 20.14
C VAL A 96 4.70 -20.47 18.64
N SER A 97 4.46 -21.73 18.25
CA SER A 97 4.29 -22.10 16.84
C SER A 97 3.10 -21.38 16.18
N ARG A 98 1.98 -21.21 16.90
CA ARG A 98 0.82 -20.45 16.42
C ARG A 98 1.11 -18.96 16.30
N GLU A 99 1.89 -18.40 17.23
CA GLU A 99 2.31 -17.00 17.15
C GLU A 99 3.22 -16.75 15.94
N ILE A 100 4.16 -17.66 15.67
CA ILE A 100 5.01 -17.60 14.48
C ILE A 100 4.16 -17.60 13.20
N GLU A 101 3.20 -18.53 13.09
CA GLU A 101 2.32 -18.61 11.92
C GLU A 101 1.48 -17.32 11.76
N SER A 102 0.94 -16.80 12.86
CA SER A 102 0.19 -15.54 12.83
C SER A 102 1.05 -14.35 12.41
N LEU A 103 2.30 -14.27 12.89
CA LEU A 103 3.24 -13.22 12.49
C LEU A 103 3.63 -13.34 11.01
N PHE A 104 3.85 -14.57 10.53
CA PHE A 104 4.14 -14.83 9.12
C PHE A 104 2.97 -14.38 8.22
N GLN A 105 1.74 -14.74 8.59
CA GLN A 105 0.55 -14.30 7.86
C GLN A 105 0.44 -12.78 7.84
N ARG A 106 0.54 -12.11 8.99
CA ARG A 106 0.47 -10.63 9.07
C ARG A 106 1.55 -9.96 8.23
N THR A 107 2.75 -10.51 8.21
CA THR A 107 3.86 -9.96 7.42
C THR A 107 3.57 -10.11 5.93
N ASN A 108 3.04 -11.25 5.49
CA ASN A 108 2.64 -11.44 4.10
C ASN A 108 1.48 -10.52 3.70
N ASP A 109 0.50 -10.33 4.57
CA ASP A 109 -0.61 -9.40 4.34
C ASP A 109 -0.08 -7.96 4.21
N GLN A 110 0.86 -7.56 5.08
CA GLN A 110 1.51 -6.25 4.98
C GLN A 110 2.32 -6.09 3.68
N ILE A 111 3.06 -7.12 3.26
CA ILE A 111 3.77 -7.11 1.97
C ILE A 111 2.79 -6.98 0.80
N ALA A 112 1.67 -7.70 0.84
CA ALA A 112 0.64 -7.62 -0.19
C ALA A 112 0.00 -6.22 -0.26
N ASN A 113 -0.32 -5.64 0.90
CA ASN A 113 -0.83 -4.27 1.00
C ASN A 113 0.17 -3.25 0.44
N LEU A 114 1.44 -3.32 0.87
CA LEU A 114 2.49 -2.43 0.36
C LEU A 114 2.66 -2.54 -1.16
N ARG A 115 2.56 -3.76 -1.73
CA ARG A 115 2.59 -3.96 -3.19
C ARG A 115 1.41 -3.28 -3.87
N SER A 116 0.22 -3.39 -3.29
CA SER A 116 -0.97 -2.70 -3.79
C SER A 116 -0.81 -1.18 -3.72
N ASP A 117 -0.32 -0.65 -2.59
CA ASP A 117 -0.10 0.78 -2.39
C ASP A 117 0.90 1.34 -3.41
N ILE A 118 2.02 0.64 -3.64
CA ILE A 118 3.00 1.00 -4.68
C ILE A 118 2.35 0.97 -6.07
N ALA A 119 1.51 -0.01 -6.37
CA ALA A 119 0.83 -0.10 -7.67
C ALA A 119 -0.13 1.08 -7.88
N ILE A 120 -0.89 1.45 -6.85
CA ILE A 120 -1.80 2.60 -6.86
C ILE A 120 -0.99 3.89 -7.04
N GLU A 121 0.07 4.08 -6.26
CA GLU A 121 0.90 5.28 -6.33
C GLU A 121 1.61 5.41 -7.68
N MET A 122 2.10 4.30 -8.25
CA MET A 122 2.68 4.28 -9.59
C MET A 122 1.64 4.63 -10.67
N ASN A 123 0.41 4.16 -10.53
CA ASN A 123 -0.68 4.53 -11.44
C ASN A 123 -1.04 6.02 -11.32
N ASN A 124 -1.13 6.54 -10.10
CA ASN A 124 -1.35 7.96 -9.85
C ASN A 124 -0.23 8.81 -10.43
N HIS A 125 1.03 8.43 -10.23
CA HIS A 125 2.17 9.13 -10.82
C HIS A 125 2.11 9.16 -12.35
N ARG A 126 1.74 8.04 -12.99
CA ARG A 126 1.53 7.99 -14.45
C ARG A 126 0.38 8.88 -14.89
N HIS A 127 -0.72 8.88 -14.16
CA HIS A 127 -1.88 9.73 -14.43
C HIS A 127 -1.50 11.21 -14.31
N ASP A 128 -0.86 11.61 -13.23
CA ASP A 128 -0.41 12.98 -12.98
C ASP A 128 0.60 13.45 -14.04
N SER A 129 1.58 12.60 -14.38
CA SER A 129 2.51 12.86 -15.48
C SER A 129 1.76 13.04 -16.81
N GLY A 130 0.74 12.23 -17.06
CA GLY A 130 -0.13 12.35 -18.23
C GLY A 130 -0.97 13.62 -18.24
N LEU A 131 -1.48 14.06 -17.09
CA LEU A 131 -2.20 15.33 -16.95
C LEU A 131 -1.28 16.53 -17.22
N VAL A 132 -0.06 16.50 -16.70
CA VAL A 132 0.94 17.54 -16.96
C VAL A 132 1.25 17.62 -18.46
N MET A 133 1.48 16.47 -19.11
CA MET A 133 1.73 16.43 -20.55
C MET A 133 0.54 16.98 -21.34
N LYS A 134 -0.70 16.58 -21.01
CA LYS A 134 -1.91 17.13 -21.65
C LYS A 134 -2.04 18.63 -21.44
N GLY A 135 -1.69 19.14 -20.26
CA GLY A 135 -1.66 20.58 -19.98
C GLY A 135 -0.68 21.32 -20.89
N MET A 136 0.54 20.80 -21.03
CA MET A 136 1.54 21.35 -21.96
C MET A 136 1.05 21.32 -23.42
N ASP A 137 0.40 20.23 -23.85
CA ASP A 137 -0.15 20.13 -25.21
C ASP A 137 -1.27 21.17 -25.45
N MET A 138 -2.13 21.41 -24.45
CA MET A 138 -3.15 22.46 -24.52
C MET A 138 -2.52 23.86 -24.62
N GLU A 139 -1.51 24.16 -23.82
CA GLU A 139 -0.78 25.44 -23.88
C GLU A 139 -0.10 25.63 -25.24
N LEU A 140 0.54 24.57 -25.77
CA LEU A 140 1.12 24.58 -27.10
C LEU A 140 0.06 24.85 -28.18
N HIS A 141 -1.11 24.20 -28.08
CA HIS A 141 -2.21 24.42 -29.01
C HIS A 141 -2.74 25.85 -28.94
N GLU A 142 -2.95 26.39 -27.74
CA GLU A 142 -3.37 27.77 -27.55
C GLU A 142 -2.36 28.75 -28.15
N LEU A 143 -1.06 28.54 -27.92
CA LEU A 143 0.01 29.36 -28.48
C LEU A 143 0.04 29.27 -30.01
N ALA A 144 -0.13 28.06 -30.57
CA ALA A 144 -0.18 27.86 -32.01
C ALA A 144 -1.38 28.57 -32.64
N THR A 145 -2.56 28.49 -32.02
CA THR A 145 -3.76 29.19 -32.47
C THR A 145 -3.58 30.71 -32.39
N LYS A 146 -3.01 31.23 -31.29
CA LYS A 146 -2.65 32.65 -31.19
C LYS A 146 -1.69 33.07 -32.30
N TYR A 147 -0.64 32.29 -32.55
CA TYR A 147 0.31 32.56 -33.62
C TYR A 147 -0.37 32.59 -35.00
N GLN A 148 -1.30 31.68 -35.28
CA GLN A 148 -2.08 31.69 -36.52
C GLN A 148 -2.98 32.93 -36.65
N MET A 149 -3.63 33.37 -35.56
CA MET A 149 -4.42 34.60 -35.55
C MET A 149 -3.55 35.82 -35.85
N LEU A 150 -2.40 35.97 -35.15
CA LEU A 150 -1.45 37.06 -35.39
C LEU A 150 -0.93 37.04 -36.84
N MET A 151 -0.65 35.87 -37.39
CA MET A 151 -0.25 35.74 -38.79
C MET A 151 -1.36 36.20 -39.76
N GLY A 152 -2.62 35.93 -39.41
CA GLY A 152 -3.79 36.42 -40.11
C GLY A 152 -3.88 37.95 -40.08
N GLU A 153 -3.78 38.54 -38.88
CA GLU A 153 -3.74 40.00 -38.68
C GLU A 153 -2.60 40.64 -39.49
N MET A 154 -1.39 40.09 -39.43
CA MET A 154 -0.25 40.57 -40.21
C MET A 154 -0.50 40.53 -41.72
N LYS A 155 -1.18 39.49 -42.24
CA LYS A 155 -1.55 39.42 -43.66
C LYS A 155 -2.57 40.49 -44.02
N THR A 156 -3.59 40.69 -43.17
CA THR A 156 -4.59 41.74 -43.37
C THR A 156 -3.96 43.13 -43.33
N ASP A 157 -3.02 43.38 -42.42
CA ASP A 157 -2.25 44.63 -42.35
C ASP A 157 -1.43 44.85 -43.63
N ILE A 158 -0.78 43.80 -44.15
CA ILE A 158 -0.05 43.86 -45.43
C ILE A 158 -1.01 44.18 -46.58
N GLU A 159 -2.19 43.56 -46.63
CA GLU A 159 -3.20 43.84 -47.65
C GLU A 159 -3.73 45.28 -47.55
N ALA A 160 -3.97 45.77 -46.33
CA ALA A 160 -4.35 47.15 -46.09
C ALA A 160 -3.27 48.14 -46.55
N ILE A 161 -1.99 47.86 -46.28
CA ILE A 161 -0.86 48.66 -46.76
C ILE A 161 -0.79 48.64 -48.29
N LYS A 162 -0.97 47.47 -48.93
CA LYS A 162 -0.97 47.33 -50.40
C LYS A 162 -2.11 48.14 -51.03
N LEU A 163 -3.34 47.96 -50.55
CA LEU A 163 -4.50 48.70 -51.05
C LEU A 163 -4.33 50.21 -50.83
N GLY A 164 -3.84 50.63 -49.66
CA GLY A 164 -3.54 52.03 -49.38
C GLY A 164 -2.46 52.61 -50.28
N SER A 165 -1.44 51.82 -50.64
CA SER A 165 -0.38 52.24 -51.56
C SER A 165 -0.88 52.34 -53.01
N ILE A 166 -1.73 51.41 -53.45
CA ILE A 166 -2.37 51.46 -54.78
C ILE A 166 -3.29 52.68 -54.88
N ARG A 167 -4.12 52.95 -53.87
CA ARG A 167 -5.00 54.13 -53.84
C ARG A 167 -4.19 55.43 -53.90
N ARG A 168 -3.14 55.55 -53.09
CA ARG A 168 -2.23 56.71 -53.11
C ARG A 168 -1.51 56.85 -54.44
N GLY A 169 -1.01 55.76 -55.02
CA GLY A 169 -0.39 55.73 -56.34
C GLY A 169 -1.35 56.17 -57.45
N LEU A 170 -2.58 55.68 -57.47
CA LEU A 170 -3.60 56.10 -58.43
C LEU A 170 -3.87 57.60 -58.35
N ILE A 171 -4.02 58.15 -57.14
CA ILE A 171 -4.18 59.60 -56.93
C ILE A 171 -3.00 60.35 -57.54
N THR A 172 -1.76 59.91 -57.30
CA THR A 172 -0.59 60.59 -57.90
C THR A 172 -0.60 60.55 -59.43
N VAL A 173 -1.00 59.44 -60.05
CA VAL A 173 -1.11 59.33 -61.52
C VAL A 173 -2.21 60.23 -62.08
N VAL A 174 -3.37 60.31 -61.41
CA VAL A 174 -4.44 61.21 -61.81
C VAL A 174 -4.00 62.67 -61.70
N MET A 175 -3.33 63.04 -60.60
CA MET A 175 -2.82 64.40 -60.40
C MET A 175 -1.76 64.79 -61.43
N THR A 176 -0.85 63.88 -61.80
CA THR A 176 0.13 64.14 -62.87
C THR A 176 -0.52 64.25 -64.24
N ALA A 177 -1.53 63.42 -64.56
CA ALA A 177 -2.28 63.51 -65.80
C ALA A 177 -3.06 64.83 -65.91
N LEU A 178 -3.71 65.27 -64.82
CA LEU A 178 -4.38 66.58 -64.76
C LEU A 178 -3.40 67.74 -64.91
N PHE A 179 -2.23 67.66 -64.27
CA PHE A 179 -1.18 68.67 -64.41
C PHE A 179 -0.68 68.77 -65.87
N LEU A 180 -0.42 67.63 -66.53
CA LEU A 180 -0.03 67.60 -67.94
C LEU A 180 -1.14 68.12 -68.85
N SER A 181 -2.40 67.77 -68.58
CA SER A 181 -3.56 68.32 -69.31
C SER A 181 -3.66 69.84 -69.15
N ALA A 182 -3.50 70.36 -67.92
CA ALA A 182 -3.51 71.80 -67.66
C ALA A 182 -2.35 72.53 -68.37
N VAL A 183 -1.17 71.91 -68.48
CA VAL A 183 -0.03 72.48 -69.24
C VAL A 183 -0.28 72.46 -70.75
N PHE A 184 -0.95 71.43 -71.28
CA PHE A 184 -1.23 71.29 -72.72
C PHE A 184 -2.45 72.12 -73.19
N TRP A 185 -3.47 72.28 -72.34
CA TRP A 185 -4.69 73.06 -72.61
C TRP A 185 -4.66 74.49 -72.05
N GLY A 186 -3.85 74.77 -71.03
CA GLY A 186 -3.68 76.09 -70.42
C GLY A 186 -3.32 77.20 -71.43
N PRO A 187 -2.36 76.99 -72.35
CA PRO A 187 -2.04 77.96 -73.40
C PRO A 187 -3.17 78.19 -74.42
N ARG A 188 -4.15 77.26 -74.53
CA ARG A 188 -5.31 77.39 -75.42
C ARG A 188 -6.48 78.11 -74.76
N MET A 189 -6.69 77.92 -73.45
CA MET A 189 -7.77 78.58 -72.70
C MET A 189 -7.43 80.03 -72.31
N VAL A 190 -6.15 80.35 -72.06
CA VAL A 190 -5.70 81.73 -71.83
C VAL A 190 -5.89 82.62 -73.08
N LYS A 191 -5.95 82.02 -74.28
CA LYS A 191 -6.29 82.75 -75.52
C LYS A 191 -7.78 83.08 -75.66
N ARG A 192 -8.67 82.47 -74.86
CA ARG A 192 -10.13 82.73 -74.92
C ARG A 192 -10.64 83.70 -73.86
N VAL A 193 -9.88 83.94 -72.78
CA VAL A 193 -10.23 84.98 -71.78
C VAL A 193 -9.74 86.37 -72.18
N LYS A 194 -8.72 86.48 -73.06
CA LYS A 194 -8.15 87.78 -73.46
C LYS A 194 -8.79 88.41 -74.72
N LYS A 195 -9.92 87.87 -75.21
CA LYS A 195 -10.61 88.38 -76.42
C LYS A 195 -12.10 88.64 -76.21
N GLU A 196 -12.58 88.66 -74.97
CA GLU A 196 -14.02 88.77 -74.69
C GLU A 196 -14.26 89.65 -73.47
N GLU A 197 -13.72 90.87 -73.51
CA GLU A 197 -14.09 91.96 -72.61
C GLU A 197 -14.04 93.28 -73.39
N VAL A 198 -14.91 93.45 -74.40
CA VAL A 198 -15.45 94.76 -74.84
C VAL A 198 -16.80 94.52 -75.53
N GLU A 199 -17.81 95.26 -75.07
CA GLU A 199 -19.15 95.53 -75.65
C GLU A 199 -20.16 94.36 -75.74
N ALA A 200 -21.18 94.24 -74.89
CA ALA A 200 -22.26 95.15 -74.47
C ALA A 200 -23.52 95.15 -75.37
N VAL A 201 -24.57 94.48 -74.84
CA VAL A 201 -25.97 94.95 -74.67
C VAL A 201 -26.91 95.01 -75.90
N VAL A 202 -28.12 94.46 -75.67
CA VAL A 202 -29.49 94.79 -76.18
C VAL A 202 -30.23 93.69 -76.98
N GLU A 203 -31.20 93.06 -76.29
CA GLU A 203 -32.44 92.35 -76.74
C GLU A 203 -33.39 93.23 -77.60
N PRO A 204 -34.51 92.79 -78.25
CA PRO A 204 -35.36 91.62 -77.93
C PRO A 204 -36.01 90.82 -79.13
N VAL A 205 -36.62 89.65 -78.82
CA VAL A 205 -37.96 89.09 -79.24
C VAL A 205 -38.23 88.90 -80.75
N ALA A 206 -38.88 87.87 -81.33
CA ALA A 206 -39.71 86.68 -81.06
C ALA A 206 -39.72 85.89 -82.41
N ASP A 207 -40.27 84.71 -82.66
CA ASP A 207 -40.98 83.63 -81.96
C ASP A 207 -40.98 82.43 -82.94
N ASP A 208 -41.47 81.30 -82.44
CA ASP A 208 -42.11 80.17 -83.13
C ASP A 208 -41.33 78.84 -83.21
N VAL A 209 -41.60 77.93 -82.24
CA VAL A 209 -42.49 76.73 -82.28
C VAL A 209 -41.81 75.59 -83.08
N VAL A 210 -41.65 74.34 -82.62
CA VAL A 210 -42.63 73.39 -82.06
C VAL A 210 -41.91 72.20 -81.37
N ASP A 211 -42.44 71.82 -80.20
CA ASP A 211 -42.73 70.50 -79.57
C ASP A 211 -41.90 69.24 -79.96
N ASP A 212 -41.73 68.20 -79.15
CA ASP A 212 -42.31 67.80 -77.86
C ASP A 212 -41.47 66.64 -77.29
N VAL A 213 -41.86 66.21 -76.08
CA VAL A 213 -41.72 64.90 -75.43
C VAL A 213 -41.03 65.00 -74.06
N VAL A 214 -41.91 65.16 -73.08
CA VAL A 214 -41.75 64.87 -71.65
C VAL A 214 -42.42 63.52 -71.35
N ASP A 215 -41.82 62.76 -70.42
CA ASP A 215 -42.46 62.13 -69.24
C ASP A 215 -41.43 61.14 -68.65
N ASP A 216 -40.79 61.42 -67.51
CA ASP A 216 -41.29 61.41 -66.13
C ASP A 216 -41.50 59.98 -65.59
N VAL A 217 -40.63 59.52 -64.67
CA VAL A 217 -40.93 58.50 -63.64
C VAL A 217 -40.00 58.66 -62.42
N ALA A 218 -40.57 59.25 -61.37
CA ALA A 218 -40.58 58.84 -59.96
C ALA A 218 -39.28 58.51 -59.18
N ASP A 219 -39.00 59.43 -58.24
CA ASP A 219 -38.84 59.22 -56.79
C ASP A 219 -38.99 57.77 -56.27
N THR A 220 -37.96 57.26 -55.57
CA THR A 220 -38.14 56.41 -54.38
C THR A 220 -36.97 56.59 -53.42
N GLY A 221 -37.20 57.34 -52.35
CA GLY A 221 -36.35 57.33 -51.16
C GLY A 221 -36.55 56.06 -50.31
N VAL A 222 -35.45 55.46 -49.84
CA VAL A 222 -35.35 54.57 -48.66
C VAL A 222 -33.88 54.65 -48.21
N GLY A 223 -33.48 55.19 -47.07
CA GLY A 223 -33.83 54.79 -45.71
C GLY A 223 -32.64 54.03 -45.09
N TYR A 224 -31.75 54.74 -44.38
CA TYR A 224 -30.63 54.17 -43.63
C TYR A 224 -31.19 53.33 -42.47
N ARG A 225 -30.86 52.03 -42.40
CA ARG A 225 -31.23 51.16 -41.27
C ARG A 225 -29.99 50.76 -40.47
N ASP A 226 -29.97 51.29 -39.26
CA ASP A 226 -29.20 50.87 -38.11
C ASP A 226 -29.60 49.45 -37.67
N PHE A 227 -28.61 48.63 -37.34
CA PHE A 227 -28.78 47.29 -36.78
C PHE A 227 -27.78 47.08 -35.63
N SER A 228 -27.81 47.96 -34.63
CA SER A 228 -27.53 47.52 -33.26
C SER A 228 -28.68 46.62 -32.80
N HIS A 229 -28.34 45.45 -32.26
CA HIS A 229 -29.21 44.35 -31.82
C HIS A 229 -29.37 43.20 -32.82
N LEU A 230 -28.37 42.32 -32.85
CA LEU A 230 -28.63 40.89 -33.02
C LEU A 230 -27.91 40.11 -31.92
N ASP A 231 -28.67 39.82 -30.87
CA ASP A 231 -28.32 38.91 -29.79
C ASP A 231 -28.54 37.49 -30.33
N ILE A 232 -27.47 36.74 -30.57
CA ILE A 232 -27.58 35.32 -30.95
C ILE A 232 -26.99 34.48 -29.81
N ARG A 233 -27.87 33.81 -29.08
CA ARG A 233 -27.52 32.79 -28.09
C ARG A 233 -28.05 31.42 -28.54
N TYR A 234 -27.11 30.47 -28.60
CA TYR A 234 -27.21 29.01 -28.34
C TYR A 234 -27.94 28.07 -29.33
N GLN A 235 -27.23 27.01 -29.76
CA GLN A 235 -27.48 25.62 -29.32
C GLN A 235 -26.37 24.63 -29.79
N PRO A 236 -25.91 23.69 -28.93
CA PRO A 236 -25.05 22.57 -29.30
C PRO A 236 -25.89 21.40 -29.83
N THR A 237 -25.38 20.73 -30.87
CA THR A 237 -25.99 19.51 -31.40
C THR A 237 -25.63 18.30 -30.54
N THR A 238 -26.66 17.69 -29.96
CA THR A 238 -26.68 16.35 -29.37
C THR A 238 -26.88 15.26 -30.43
N GLY A 239 -26.22 14.12 -30.23
CA GLY A 239 -26.43 12.85 -30.94
C GLY A 239 -25.13 12.35 -31.58
N SER A 240 -24.55 11.21 -31.24
CA SER A 240 -25.11 9.95 -30.74
C SER A 240 -24.11 9.20 -29.87
N ASP A 241 -24.60 8.60 -28.80
CA ASP A 241 -23.93 7.53 -28.05
C ASP A 241 -23.68 6.34 -28.97
N ASP A 242 -22.43 5.88 -29.04
CA ASP A 242 -22.10 4.49 -29.37
C ASP A 242 -20.78 4.13 -28.67
N TRP A 243 -20.90 3.57 -27.47
CA TRP A 243 -19.78 2.94 -26.76
C TRP A 243 -19.60 1.55 -27.36
N ILE A 244 -18.62 1.39 -28.27
CA ILE A 244 -18.15 0.06 -28.64
C ILE A 244 -17.22 -0.43 -27.52
N ASP A 245 -17.79 -1.35 -26.75
CA ASP A 245 -17.13 -2.27 -25.84
C ASP A 245 -16.08 -3.08 -26.64
N ALA A 246 -14.80 -2.81 -26.42
CA ALA A 246 -13.70 -3.60 -26.96
C ALA A 246 -13.15 -4.52 -25.87
N THR A 247 -14.04 -5.39 -25.37
CA THR A 247 -13.71 -6.43 -24.40
C THR A 247 -14.12 -7.82 -24.86
N GLU A 248 -14.09 -8.15 -26.16
CA GLU A 248 -14.24 -9.55 -26.60
C GLU A 248 -13.80 -9.81 -28.05
N LEU A 249 -12.49 -9.95 -28.30
CA LEU A 249 -11.96 -10.72 -29.44
C LEU A 249 -10.52 -11.19 -29.13
N ALA A 250 -10.39 -12.18 -28.26
CA ALA A 250 -9.32 -13.20 -28.28
C ALA A 250 -9.51 -14.21 -27.13
N SER A 251 -10.54 -15.04 -27.24
CA SER A 251 -10.59 -16.36 -26.57
C SER A 251 -11.07 -17.37 -27.61
N GLU A 252 -10.14 -17.88 -28.42
CA GLU A 252 -10.26 -19.19 -29.05
C GLU A 252 -8.90 -19.61 -29.63
N GLU A 253 -8.03 -20.17 -28.79
CA GLU A 253 -7.15 -21.26 -29.24
C GLU A 253 -6.73 -22.10 -28.03
N GLY A 254 -7.61 -23.05 -27.69
CA GLY A 254 -7.34 -24.13 -26.76
C GLY A 254 -6.85 -25.37 -27.49
N ASP A 255 -5.74 -25.90 -26.98
CA ASP A 255 -5.34 -27.31 -26.92
C ASP A 255 -5.22 -28.16 -28.20
N SER A 256 -3.99 -28.65 -28.44
CA SER A 256 -3.74 -30.10 -28.42
C SER A 256 -2.25 -30.46 -28.28
N GLN A 257 -1.97 -31.23 -27.21
CA GLN A 257 -0.92 -32.25 -27.00
C GLN A 257 0.14 -32.50 -28.10
N THR A 258 1.40 -32.67 -27.69
CA THR A 258 2.05 -34.01 -27.60
C THR A 258 3.50 -33.97 -27.07
N SER A 259 3.68 -34.69 -25.97
CA SER A 259 4.74 -35.69 -25.74
C SER A 259 6.21 -35.28 -25.45
N SER A 260 6.64 -35.68 -24.23
CA SER A 260 7.75 -36.63 -24.01
C SER A 260 9.18 -36.10 -24.18
N THR A 261 9.91 -35.75 -23.11
CA THR A 261 10.83 -36.59 -22.30
C THR A 261 11.74 -35.57 -21.56
N PHE A 262 12.33 -35.74 -20.39
CA PHE A 262 13.08 -36.86 -19.84
C PHE A 262 13.49 -36.48 -18.40
N TRP A 263 13.22 -37.33 -17.41
CA TRP A 263 13.89 -37.29 -16.10
C TRP A 263 15.34 -37.78 -16.25
N LYS A 264 16.33 -37.12 -15.62
CA LYS A 264 17.31 -37.77 -14.72
C LYS A 264 18.45 -36.86 -14.25
N HIS A 265 18.69 -37.01 -12.94
CA HIS A 265 19.88 -36.72 -12.13
C HIS A 265 20.17 -35.28 -11.73
#